data_AF-A0A2V6UW92-F1
#
_entry.id   AF-A0A2V6UW92-F1
#
_cell.length_a   1.000
_cell.length_b   1.000
_cell.length_c   1.000
_cell.angle_alpha   90.00
_cell.angle_beta   90.00
_cell.angle_gamma   90.00
#
_symmetry.space_group_name_H-M   'P 1'
#
loop_
_entity.id
_entity.type
_entity.pdbx_description
1 polymer ?
#
loop_
_entity_poly.entity_id
_entity_poly.type
_entity_poly.pdbx_seq_one_letter_code
_entity_poly.pdbx_strand_id
1 'polypeptide(L)' 'LRRAASLLAGGERSITDVALDVGFGDLSNFVRTFRRAAGVSPGRFRRAARGDRKILQDRLAARPVG' A
#
# COMPACT_ATOMS: atom_id res chain seq x y z
N LEU A 1 -6.44 -8.81 6.23
CA LEU A 1 -5.78 -7.46 6.30
C LEU A 1 -4.29 -7.49 5.98
N ARG A 2 -3.49 -8.45 6.46
CA ARG A 2 -2.05 -8.57 6.10
C ARG A 2 -1.80 -8.59 4.59
N ARG A 3 -2.51 -9.46 3.85
CA ARG A 3 -2.45 -9.51 2.37
C ARG A 3 -2.79 -8.17 1.71
N ALA A 4 -3.82 -7.48 2.20
CA ALA A 4 -4.20 -6.15 1.71
C ALA A 4 -3.06 -5.13 1.89
N ALA A 5 -2.38 -5.15 3.04
CA ALA A 5 -1.23 -4.27 3.31
C ALA A 5 -0.07 -4.55 2.34
N SER A 6 0.25 -5.83 2.09
CA SER A 6 1.28 -6.22 1.12
C SER A 6 0.95 -5.72 -0.31
N LEU A 7 -0.30 -5.88 -0.74
CA LEU A 7 -0.75 -5.40 -2.06
C LEU A 7 -0.72 -3.87 -2.16
N LEU A 8 -1.13 -3.16 -1.11
CA LEU A 8 -1.07 -1.70 -1.06
C LEU A 8 0.36 -1.17 -1.06
N ALA A 9 1.29 -1.86 -0.41
CA ALA A 9 2.71 -1.50 -0.41
C ALA A 9 3.36 -1.69 -1.80
N GLY A 10 2.93 -2.71 -2.56
CA GLY A 10 3.37 -2.92 -3.94
C GLY A 10 2.92 -1.80 -4.89
N GLY A 11 1.79 -1.14 -4.59
CA GLY A 11 1.36 0.10 -5.24
C GLY A 11 0.80 -0.04 -6.66
N GLU A 12 0.93 -1.21 -7.30
CA GLU A 12 0.47 -1.49 -8.68
C GLU A 12 -1.05 -1.52 -8.81
N ARG A 13 -1.76 -1.95 -7.75
CA ARG A 13 -3.22 -2.13 -7.76
C ARG A 13 -3.97 -0.93 -7.17
N SER A 14 -5.19 -0.70 -7.67
CA SER A 14 -6.08 0.28 -7.06
C SER A 14 -6.55 -0.19 -5.68
N ILE A 15 -6.95 0.75 -4.82
CA ILE A 15 -7.44 0.41 -3.47
C ILE A 15 -8.73 -0.42 -3.56
N THR A 16 -9.56 -0.15 -4.57
CA THR A 16 -10.80 -0.90 -4.86
C THR A 16 -10.48 -2.34 -5.25
N ASP A 17 -9.54 -2.57 -6.15
CA ASP A 17 -9.16 -3.93 -6.56
C ASP A 17 -8.58 -4.72 -5.40
N VAL A 18 -7.79 -4.08 -4.54
CA VAL A 18 -7.28 -4.71 -3.32
C VAL A 18 -8.41 -5.08 -2.36
N ALA A 19 -9.44 -4.24 -2.23
CA ALA A 19 -10.60 -4.54 -1.40
C ALA A 19 -11.34 -5.79 -1.90
N LEU A 20 -11.58 -5.88 -3.21
CA LEU A 20 -12.22 -7.02 -3.86
C LEU A 20 -11.37 -8.30 -3.75
N ASP A 21 -10.07 -8.22 -4.02
CA ASP A 21 -9.14 -9.38 -3.97
C ASP A 21 -9.03 -10.01 -2.58
N VAL A 22 -9.24 -9.22 -1.51
CA VAL A 22 -9.20 -9.71 -0.13
C VAL A 22 -10.58 -9.99 0.46
N GLY A 23 -11.62 -10.01 -0.37
CA GLY A 23 -12.96 -10.49 -0.03
C GLY A 23 -13.94 -9.45 0.52
N PHE A 24 -13.68 -8.15 0.34
CA PHE A 24 -14.66 -7.13 0.69
C PHE A 24 -15.62 -6.88 -0.48
N GLY A 25 -16.92 -6.78 -0.19
CA GLY A 25 -17.93 -6.45 -1.20
C GLY A 25 -17.95 -4.97 -1.61
N ASP A 26 -17.36 -4.09 -0.80
CA ASP A 26 -17.31 -2.66 -1.08
C ASP A 26 -16.09 -1.97 -0.45
N LEU A 27 -15.73 -0.82 -1.04
CA LEU A 27 -14.58 -0.02 -0.63
C LEU A 27 -14.75 0.63 0.75
N SER A 28 -15.96 1.05 1.11
CA SER A 28 -16.22 1.77 2.37
C SER A 28 -16.01 0.87 3.58
N ASN A 29 -16.50 -0.37 3.52
CA ASN A 29 -16.30 -1.38 4.54
C ASN A 29 -14.82 -1.77 4.66
N PHE A 30 -14.14 -1.92 3.51
CA PHE A 30 -12.70 -2.16 3.48
C PHE A 30 -11.91 -1.03 4.17
N VAL A 31 -12.17 0.22 3.81
CA VAL A 31 -11.44 1.37 4.37
C VAL A 31 -11.64 1.47 5.88
N ARG A 32 -12.87 1.28 6.38
CA ARG A 32 -13.15 1.27 7.83
C ARG A 32 -12.41 0.15 8.54
N THR A 33 -12.49 -1.07 8.01
CA THR A 33 -11.88 -2.26 8.62
C THR A 33 -10.36 -2.19 8.59
N PHE A 34 -9.79 -1.78 7.46
CA PHE A 34 -8.34 -1.58 7.32
C PHE A 34 -7.84 -0.49 8.27
N ARG A 35 -8.52 0.66 8.34
CA ARG A 35 -8.13 1.75 9.26
C ARG A 35 -8.16 1.32 10.73
N ARG A 36 -9.17 0.54 11.13
CA ARG A 36 -9.25 0.01 12.50
C ARG A 36 -8.07 -0.90 12.84
N ALA A 37 -7.60 -1.71 11.89
CA ALA A 37 -6.49 -2.63 12.15
C ALA A 37 -5.10 -2.01 11.95
N ALA A 38 -4.93 -1.12 10.97
CA ALA A 38 -3.64 -0.53 10.60
C ALA A 38 -3.42 0.87 11.20
N GLY A 39 -4.41 1.45 11.87
CA GLY A 39 -4.39 2.81 12.42
C GLY A 39 -4.51 3.94 11.39
N VAL A 40 -4.28 3.65 10.11
CA VAL A 40 -4.31 4.62 9.00
C VAL A 40 -5.15 4.11 7.83
N SER A 41 -5.62 5.02 6.97
CA SER A 41 -6.37 4.63 5.77
C SER A 41 -5.49 3.90 4.75
N PRO A 42 -6.05 3.02 3.91
CA PRO A 42 -5.32 2.31 2.85
C PRO A 42 -4.51 3.25 1.94
N GLY A 43 -5.08 4.40 1.59
CA GLY A 43 -4.42 5.39 0.74
C GLY A 43 -3.23 6.07 1.42
N ARG A 44 -3.34 6.36 2.72
CA ARG A 44 -2.20 6.90 3.50
C ARG A 44 -1.12 5.86 3.66
N PHE A 45 -1.48 4.61 3.96
CA PHE A 45 -0.56 3.48 4.04
C PHE A 45 0.22 3.29 2.73
N ARG A 46 -0.48 3.27 1.58
CA ARG A 46 0.14 3.18 0.25
C ARG A 46 1.12 4.31 -0.04
N ARG A 47 0.76 5.56 0.31
CA ARG A 47 1.65 6.71 0.13
C ARG A 47 2.91 6.61 0.98
N ALA A 48 2.78 6.21 2.25
CA ALA A 48 3.93 6.01 3.14
C ALA A 48 4.87 4.94 2.57
N ALA A 49 4.34 3.77 2.18
CA ALA A 49 5.12 2.69 1.60
C ALA A 49 5.83 3.08 0.29
N ARG A 50 5.18 3.88 -0.57
CA ARG A 50 5.81 4.42 -1.79
C ARG A 50 6.89 5.45 -1.48
N GLY A 51 6.72 6.27 -0.45
CA GLY A 51 7.75 7.22 0.01
C GLY A 51 9.04 6.51 0.39
N ASP A 52 8.94 5.49 1.25
CA ASP A 52 10.08 4.68 1.68
C ASP A 52 10.76 3.97 0.49
N ARG A 53 9.95 3.41 -0.41
CA ARG A 53 10.46 2.73 -1.60
C ARG A 53 11.14 3.68 -2.57
N LYS A 54 10.63 4.90 -2.77
CA LYS A 54 11.28 5.92 -3.61
C LYS A 54 12.63 6.32 -3.02
N ILE A 55 12.72 6.53 -1.72
CA ILE A 55 13.99 6.85 -1.04
C ILE A 55 15.02 5.73 -1.26
N LEU A 56 14.61 4.47 -1.10
CA LEU A 56 15.48 3.33 -1.36
C LEU A 56 15.92 3.26 -2.83
N GLN A 57 14.97 3.43 -3.76
CA GLN A 57 15.25 3.42 -5.20
C GLN A 57 16.22 4.53 -5.60
N ASP A 58 16.01 5.76 -5.15
CA ASP A 58 16.88 6.91 -5.42
C ASP A 58 18.31 6.66 -4.88
N ARG A 59 18.44 6.08 -3.68
CA ARG A 59 19.74 5.74 -3.08
C ARG A 59 20.48 4.62 -3.81
N LEU A 60 19.76 3.63 -4.34
CA LEU A 60 20.34 2.54 -5.13
C LEU A 60 20.76 3.02 -6.52
N ALA A 61 19.96 3.90 -7.14
CA ALA A 61 20.25 4.49 -8.45
C ALA A 61 21.42 5.48 -8.41
N ALA A 62 21.65 6.14 -7.28
CA ALA A 62 22.76 7.08 -7.08
C ALA A 62 24.14 6.42 -6.87
N ARG A 63 24.25 5.08 -6.99
CA ARG A 63 25.54 4.39 -6.88
C ARG A 63 26.21 4.41 -8.25
N PRO A 64 27.29 5.18 -8.48
CA PRO A 64 28.06 5.04 -9.70
C PRO A 64 28.69 3.65 -9.66
N VAL A 65 28.21 2.78 -10.53
CA VAL A 65 28.99 1.62 -10.97
C VAL A 65 30.14 2.21 -11.78
N GLY A 66 31.29 2.37 -11.11
CA GLY A 66 32.56 2.69 -11.75
C GLY A 66 33.06 1.53 -12.60
#